data_AF-A0A645BI14-F1
#
_entry.id   AF-A0A645BI14-F1
#
_cell.length_a   1.000
_cell.length_b   1.000
_cell.length_c   1.000
_cell.angle_alpha   90.00
_cell.angle_beta   90.00
_cell.angle_gamma   90.00
#
_symmetry.space_group_name_H-M   'P 1'
#
loop_
_entity.id
_entity.type
_entity.pdbx_description
1 polymer ?
#
loop_
_entity_poly.entity_id
_entity_poly.type
_entity_poly.pdbx_seq_one_letter_code
_entity_poly.pdbx_strand_id
1 'polypeptide(L)'
;MVQPEKGYARLFINIGKMDGVNPANLMGFINEHVKGKVPVGRIDLMKNFSFFEIPEELSPKVVKSFKGMYIEDRKLVVEVSRDENGAKKEKKQFYESFEGKKKKKNKQRR
;
A
#
# COMPACT_ATOMS: atom_id res chain seq x y z
N MET A 1 -6.20 -3.39 -21.61
CA MET A 1 -6.73 -3.78 -20.29
C MET A 1 -5.73 -4.74 -19.68
N VAL A 2 -5.00 -4.33 -18.64
CA VAL A 2 -4.04 -5.22 -17.97
C VAL A 2 -4.79 -5.86 -16.81
N GLN A 3 -5.36 -7.04 -17.06
CA GLN A 3 -5.96 -7.83 -15.97
C GLN A 3 -4.82 -8.30 -15.06
N PRO A 4 -5.02 -8.32 -13.73
CA PRO A 4 -4.09 -9.02 -12.86
C PRO A 4 -3.99 -10.49 -13.32
N GLU A 5 -2.82 -11.11 -13.18
CA GLU A 5 -2.66 -12.53 -13.49
C GLU A 5 -3.72 -13.35 -12.75
N LYS A 6 -4.38 -14.30 -13.45
CA LYS A 6 -5.46 -15.12 -12.88
C LYS A 6 -5.03 -15.67 -11.52
N GLY A 7 -5.74 -15.27 -10.46
CA GLY A 7 -5.46 -15.70 -9.08
C GLY A 7 -4.58 -14.75 -8.26
N TYR A 8 -4.18 -13.59 -8.79
CA TYR A 8 -3.51 -12.53 -8.04
C TYR A 8 -4.45 -11.34 -7.81
N ALA A 9 -4.43 -10.83 -6.59
CA ALA A 9 -5.09 -9.59 -6.21
C ALA A 9 -4.05 -8.49 -6.06
N ARG A 10 -4.35 -7.31 -6.62
CA ARG A 10 -3.57 -6.10 -6.41
C ARG A 10 -4.01 -5.44 -5.11
N LEU A 11 -3.09 -5.12 -4.22
CA LEU A 11 -3.35 -4.39 -2.98
C LEU A 11 -2.75 -2.99 -3.07
N PHE A 12 -3.44 -2.05 -2.46
CA PHE A 12 -3.01 -0.68 -2.25
C PHE A 12 -2.47 -0.54 -0.83
N ILE A 13 -1.37 0.21 -0.69
CA ILE A 13 -0.84 0.60 0.61
C ILE A 13 -0.52 2.10 0.62
N ASN A 14 -0.90 2.81 1.69
CA ASN A 14 -0.73 4.26 1.82
C ASN A 14 0.69 4.73 2.15
N ILE A 15 1.71 4.00 1.72
CA ILE A 15 3.12 4.32 1.92
C ILE A 15 3.87 4.17 0.59
N GLY A 16 4.80 5.08 0.32
CA GLY A 16 5.54 5.10 -0.93
C GLY A 16 7.03 5.38 -0.74
N LYS A 17 7.68 5.76 -1.85
CA LYS A 17 9.11 6.10 -1.86
C LYS A 17 9.45 7.24 -0.90
N MET A 18 8.55 8.20 -0.70
CA MET A 18 8.74 9.30 0.26
C MET A 18 8.73 8.85 1.73
N ASP A 19 8.31 7.61 1.99
CA ASP A 19 8.25 7.00 3.31
C ASP A 19 9.34 5.94 3.49
N GLY A 20 10.32 5.87 2.56
CA GLY A 20 11.42 4.90 2.60
C GLY A 20 11.04 3.48 2.18
N VAL A 21 9.88 3.31 1.52
CA VAL A 21 9.40 2.00 1.10
C VAL A 21 10.13 1.55 -0.17
N ASN A 22 10.76 0.39 -0.07
CA ASN A 22 11.46 -0.27 -1.16
C ASN A 22 10.88 -1.66 -1.41
N PRO A 23 11.07 -2.26 -2.61
CA PRO A 23 10.51 -3.57 -2.93
C PRO A 23 11.01 -4.65 -1.95
N ALA A 24 12.32 -4.64 -1.66
CA ALA A 24 12.94 -5.56 -0.71
C ALA A 24 12.35 -5.43 0.71
N ASN A 25 12.23 -4.20 1.21
CA ASN A 25 11.66 -3.95 2.55
C ASN A 25 10.18 -4.32 2.61
N LEU A 26 9.40 -4.01 1.56
CA LEU A 26 7.98 -4.36 1.49
C LEU A 26 7.79 -5.88 1.47
N MET A 27 8.57 -6.60 0.65
CA MET A 27 8.57 -8.07 0.61
C MET A 27 8.95 -8.66 1.97
N GLY A 28 10.00 -8.16 2.62
CA GLY A 28 10.41 -8.59 3.96
C GLY A 28 9.31 -8.36 4.99
N PHE A 29 8.72 -7.17 4.98
CA PHE A 29 7.65 -6.80 5.90
C PHE A 29 6.41 -7.68 5.75
N ILE A 30 6.01 -7.99 4.51
CA ILE A 30 4.89 -8.92 4.23
C ILE A 30 5.22 -10.32 4.73
N ASN A 31 6.40 -10.85 4.43
CA ASN A 31 6.81 -12.19 4.86
C ASN A 31 6.96 -12.31 6.38
N GLU A 32 7.29 -11.22 7.09
CA GLU A 32 7.39 -11.20 8.55
C GLU A 32 6.02 -11.17 9.23
N HIS A 33 5.05 -10.42 8.67
CA HIS A 33 3.73 -10.22 9.27
C HIS A 33 2.70 -11.29 8.88
N VAL A 34 3.00 -12.09 7.86
CA VAL A 34 2.13 -13.15 7.37
C VAL A 34 2.85 -14.48 7.57
N LYS A 35 2.26 -15.37 8.36
CA LYS A 35 2.83 -16.72 8.56
C LYS A 35 2.85 -17.49 7.25
N GLY A 36 4.02 -17.61 6.63
CA GLY A 36 4.27 -18.36 5.40
C GLY A 36 5.04 -17.55 4.36
N LYS A 37 5.56 -18.21 3.33
CA LYS A 37 6.11 -17.51 2.15
C LYS A 37 4.94 -16.90 1.38
N VAL A 38 4.78 -15.59 1.43
CA VAL A 38 3.82 -14.88 0.58
C VAL A 38 4.53 -14.57 -0.74
N PRO A 39 4.14 -15.18 -1.87
CA PRO A 39 4.70 -14.81 -3.15
C PRO A 39 4.16 -13.42 -3.51
N VAL A 40 5.05 -12.43 -3.48
CA VAL A 40 4.75 -11.08 -3.95
C VAL A 40 5.12 -11.02 -5.43
N GLY A 41 4.13 -10.69 -6.25
CA GLY A 41 4.27 -10.49 -7.69
C GLY A 41 4.83 -9.11 -8.00
N ARG A 42 4.14 -8.35 -8.87
CA ARG A 42 4.58 -7.01 -9.24
C ARG A 42 4.40 -6.04 -8.09
N ILE A 43 5.34 -5.11 -7.97
CA ILE A 43 5.31 -4.02 -7.00
C ILE A 43 5.45 -2.70 -7.75
N ASP A 44 4.45 -1.84 -7.64
CA ASP A 44 4.45 -0.48 -8.16
C ASP A 44 4.65 0.51 -7.01
N LEU A 45 5.86 1.04 -6.87
CA LEU A 45 6.16 2.05 -5.87
C LEU A 45 5.88 3.46 -6.40
N MET A 46 4.89 4.14 -5.82
CA MET A 46 4.61 5.55 -6.10
C MET A 46 5.23 6.46 -5.04
N LYS A 47 5.12 7.78 -5.21
CA LYS A 47 5.73 8.75 -4.28
C LYS A 47 5.15 8.64 -2.87
N ASN A 48 3.82 8.63 -2.74
CA ASN A 48 3.11 8.68 -1.45
C ASN A 48 2.35 7.39 -1.09
N PHE A 49 2.27 6.45 -2.02
CA PHE A 49 1.57 5.18 -1.85
C PHE A 49 2.26 4.13 -2.71
N SER A 50 1.86 2.88 -2.60
CA SER A 50 2.36 1.80 -3.46
C SER A 50 1.24 0.81 -3.75
N PHE A 51 1.44 0.02 -4.80
CA PHE A 51 0.64 -1.17 -5.05
C PHE A 51 1.54 -2.38 -5.12
N PHE A 52 1.01 -3.54 -4.73
CA PHE A 52 1.70 -4.81 -4.86
C PHE A 52 0.69 -5.93 -5.15
N GLU A 53 1.14 -6.98 -5.82
CA GLU A 53 0.31 -8.14 -6.16
C GLU A 53 0.66 -9.34 -5.30
N ILE A 54 -0.35 -10.07 -4.83
CA ILE A 54 -0.21 -11.34 -4.11
C ILE A 54 -1.34 -12.29 -4.52
N PRO A 55 -1.25 -13.60 -4.25
CA PRO A 55 -2.35 -14.52 -4.47
C PRO A 55 -3.63 -14.04 -3.78
N GLU A 56 -4.75 -14.10 -4.50
CA GLU A 56 -6.05 -13.66 -4.00
C GLU A 56 -6.45 -14.39 -2.71
N GLU A 57 -6.08 -15.67 -2.60
CA GLU A 57 -6.28 -16.50 -1.40
C GLU A 57 -5.59 -15.95 -0.14
N LEU A 58 -4.47 -15.25 -0.32
CA LEU A 58 -3.72 -14.61 0.76
C LEU A 58 -4.15 -13.17 0.98
N SER A 59 -4.76 -12.51 0.00
CA SER A 59 -5.19 -11.11 0.09
C SER A 59 -6.00 -10.76 1.35
N PRO A 60 -7.04 -11.50 1.76
CA PRO A 60 -7.78 -11.17 2.97
C PRO A 60 -6.94 -11.39 4.25
N LYS A 61 -5.98 -12.32 4.24
CA LYS A 61 -5.07 -12.56 5.37
C LYS A 61 -4.10 -11.39 5.52
N VAL A 62 -3.49 -10.95 4.41
CA VAL A 62 -2.57 -9.80 4.41
C VAL A 62 -3.29 -8.54 4.87
N VAL A 63 -4.45 -8.22 4.32
CA VAL A 63 -5.22 -7.03 4.75
C VAL A 63 -5.53 -7.07 6.25
N LYS A 64 -5.90 -8.25 6.79
CA LYS A 64 -6.15 -8.41 8.22
C LYS A 64 -4.89 -8.28 9.07
N SER A 65 -3.76 -8.88 8.67
CA SER A 65 -2.48 -8.77 9.40
C SER A 65 -1.97 -7.33 9.47
N PHE A 66 -2.24 -6.54 8.43
CA PHE A 66 -1.77 -5.16 8.34
C PHE A 66 -2.75 -4.15 8.96
N LYS A 67 -3.97 -4.58 9.30
CA LYS A 67 -4.99 -3.71 9.88
C LYS A 67 -4.60 -3.31 11.30
N GLY A 68 -4.39 -2.01 11.51
CA GLY A 68 -4.01 -1.46 12.81
C GLY A 68 -2.51 -1.30 13.01
N MET A 69 -1.70 -1.56 11.97
CA MET A 69 -0.29 -1.21 11.99
C MET A 69 -0.07 0.29 11.83
N TYR A 70 1.04 0.76 12.40
CA TYR A 70 1.53 2.13 12.27
C TYR A 70 2.93 2.06 11.69
N ILE A 71 3.19 2.88 10.67
CA ILE A 71 4.54 3.14 10.17
C ILE A 71 4.86 4.58 10.53
N GLU A 72 5.94 4.75 11.29
CA GLU A 72 6.28 6.02 11.94
C GLU A 72 5.09 6.51 12.79
N ASP A 73 4.54 7.69 12.49
CA ASP A 73 3.37 8.28 13.13
C ASP A 73 2.11 8.18 12.26
N ARG A 74 2.11 7.31 11.24
CA ARG A 74 1.00 7.19 10.29
C ARG A 74 0.38 5.81 10.35
N LYS A 75 -0.95 5.79 10.46
CA LYS A 75 -1.73 4.57 10.35
C LYS A 75 -1.55 3.99 8.96
N LEU A 76 -1.09 2.75 8.92
CA LEU A 76 -0.91 2.00 7.70
C LEU A 76 -2.27 1.50 7.23
N VAL A 77 -2.59 1.77 5.96
CA VAL A 77 -3.85 1.35 5.34
C VAL A 77 -3.50 0.44 4.18
N VAL A 78 -3.95 -0.82 4.27
CA VAL A 78 -3.90 -1.79 3.17
C VAL A 78 -5.31 -2.11 2.72
N GLU A 79 -5.55 -2.06 1.41
CA GLU A 79 -6.84 -2.42 0.82
C GLU A 79 -6.65 -3.23 -0.47
N VAL A 80 -7.57 -4.15 -0.75
CA VAL A 80 -7.60 -4.84 -2.05
C VAL A 80 -8.08 -3.86 -3.12
N SER A 81 -7.24 -3.62 -4.11
CA SER A 81 -7.55 -2.81 -5.28
C SER A 81 -8.29 -3.69 -6.29
N ARG A 82 -9.60 -3.87 -6.11
CA ARG A 82 -10.45 -4.46 -7.14
C ARG A 82 -10.66 -3.45 -8.26
N ASP A 83 -10.33 -3.84 -9.49
CA ASP A 83 -10.64 -3.08 -10.71
C ASP A 83 -12.14 -3.25 -11.05
N GLU A 84 -13.02 -2.89 -10.11
CA GLU A 84 -14.46 -2.91 -10.29
C GLU A 84 -15.04 -1.61 -9.71
N ASN A 85 -15.14 -0.61 -10.58
CA ASN A 85 -16.20 0.42 -10.70
C ASN A 85 -16.86 1.09 -9.46
N GLY A 86 -16.38 0.94 -8.22
CA GLY A 86 -17.09 1.45 -7.02
C GLY A 86 -16.28 2.32 -6.05
N ALA A 87 -14.97 2.08 -5.88
CA ALA A 87 -14.20 2.67 -4.77
C ALA A 87 -13.43 3.96 -5.10
N LYS A 88 -13.72 4.63 -6.22
CA LYS A 88 -12.96 5.81 -6.68
C LYS A 88 -13.22 7.10 -5.87
N LYS A 89 -14.31 7.17 -5.10
CA LYS A 89 -14.73 8.43 -4.45
C LYS A 89 -14.01 8.70 -3.11
N GLU A 90 -13.74 7.68 -2.30
CA GLU A 90 -13.06 7.84 -1.00
C GLU A 90 -11.53 7.94 -1.11
N LYS A 91 -10.91 7.15 -2.01
CA LYS A 91 -9.44 7.15 -2.18
C LYS A 91 -8.89 8.52 -2.64
N LYS A 92 -9.67 9.29 -3.40
CA LYS A 92 -9.25 10.61 -3.90
C LYS A 92 -9.16 11.65 -2.78
N GLN A 93 -10.13 11.65 -1.85
CA GLN A 93 -10.12 12.55 -0.69
C GLN A 93 -8.98 12.24 0.29
N PHE A 94 -8.68 10.96 0.50
CA PHE A 94 -7.54 10.54 1.32
C PHE A 94 -6.20 11.00 0.70
N TYR A 95 -6.06 10.85 -0.62
CA TYR A 95 -4.87 11.27 -1.36
C TYR A 95 -4.67 12.80 -1.32
N GLU A 96 -5.71 13.60 -1.54
CA GLU A 96 -5.65 15.06 -1.46
C GLU A 96 -5.30 15.56 -0.04
N SER A 97 -5.81 14.90 1.00
CA SER A 97 -5.50 15.25 2.39
C SER A 97 -4.03 14.94 2.75
N PHE A 98 -3.45 13.87 2.17
CA PHE A 98 -2.04 13.53 2.33
C PHE A 98 -1.12 14.49 1.57
N GLU A 99 -1.47 14.91 0.35
CA GLU A 99 -0.69 15.89 -0.42
C GLU A 99 -0.68 17.28 0.24
N GLY A 100 -1.80 17.70 0.84
CA GLY A 100 -1.92 19.00 1.49
C GLY A 100 -1.06 19.18 2.76
N LYS A 101 -0.79 18.10 3.50
CA LYS A 101 -0.09 18.19 4.80
C LYS A 101 1.44 18.20 4.70
N LYS A 102 2.06 17.59 3.70
CA LYS A 102 3.54 17.54 3.61
C LYS A 102 4.19 18.82 3.07
N LYS A 103 3.45 19.76 2.45
CA LYS A 103 4.00 21.06 2.00
C LYS A 103 4.36 22.04 3.11
N LYS A 104 3.92 21.83 4.36
CA LYS A 104 4.18 22.78 5.47
C LYS A 104 5.46 22.54 6.28
N LYS A 105 6.20 21.44 6.09
CA LYS A 105 7.35 21.10 6.96
C LYS A 105 8.74 21.51 6.46
N ASN A 106 8.86 22.26 5.35
CA ASN A 106 10.18 22.68 4.83
C ASN A 106 10.40 24.20 4.72
N LYS A 107 9.66 25.02 5.49
CA LYS A 107 9.87 26.48 5.55
C LYS A 107 10.11 26.97 6.97
N GLN A 108 11.04 26.34 7.69
CA GLN A 108 11.55 26.93 8.93
C GLN A 108 12.96 26.43 9.27
N ARG A 109 13.93 26.80 8.43
CA ARG A 109 15.33 26.97 8.83
C ARG A 109 15.82 28.26 8.14
N ARG A 110 15.47 29.41 8.72
CA ARG A 110 16.24 30.66 8.57
C ARG A 110 17.15 30.75 9.78
#